data_AF-A0A2A4G7E8-F1
#
_entry.id   AF-A0A2A4G7E8-F1
#
_cell.length_a   1.000
_cell.length_b   1.000
_cell.length_c   1.000
_cell.angle_alpha   90.00
_cell.angle_beta   90.00
_cell.angle_gamma   90.00
#
_symmetry.space_group_name_H-M   'P 1'
#
loop_
_entity.id
_entity.type
_entity.pdbx_description
1 polymer ?
#
loop_
_entity_poly.entity_id
_entity_poly.type
_entity_poly.pdbx_seq_one_letter_code
_entity_poly.pdbx_strand_id
1 'polypeptide(L)'
;MTDKILKRGTSLLLIAFLSISALLFGELLEQVVFVPNWLIGDVDQNLEHFRKFKHTTDPGMFYFPLTLVAIVSHLLLLKKNSLLSGLQKKAVRLSLILFLIVFVLTIYVIVCINVPVIDNGELSGEALRSKIWLWAVLNMFRIILPACGVYKLGQLLILKREA
;
A
#
# COMPACT_ATOMS: atom_id res chain seq x y z
N MET A 1 17.82 -31.93 2.09
CA MET A 1 17.75 -30.88 1.04
C MET A 1 16.38 -30.19 1.03
N THR A 2 15.32 -30.92 1.34
CA THR A 2 13.91 -30.49 1.46
C THR A 2 13.68 -29.37 2.48
N ASP A 3 14.33 -29.41 3.67
CA ASP A 3 14.17 -28.38 4.71
C ASP A 3 14.64 -26.98 4.31
N LYS A 4 15.76 -26.87 3.58
CA LYS A 4 16.27 -25.56 3.13
C LYS A 4 15.33 -24.91 2.11
N ILE A 5 14.67 -25.72 1.30
CA ILE A 5 13.70 -25.29 0.28
C ILE A 5 12.41 -24.81 0.97
N LEU A 6 11.93 -25.55 1.97
CA LEU A 6 10.77 -25.19 2.79
C LEU A 6 11.00 -23.88 3.57
N LYS A 7 12.14 -23.77 4.26
CA LYS A 7 12.52 -22.59 5.08
C LYS A 7 12.65 -21.33 4.23
N ARG A 8 13.23 -21.43 3.02
CA ARG A 8 13.33 -20.31 2.07
C ARG A 8 11.98 -19.86 1.53
N GLY A 9 11.06 -20.79 1.24
CA GLY A 9 9.71 -20.45 0.79
C GLY A 9 8.88 -19.72 1.85
N THR A 10 9.00 -20.14 3.10
CA THR A 10 8.33 -19.48 4.24
C THR A 10 8.91 -18.09 4.49
N SER A 11 10.23 -17.91 4.33
CA SER A 11 10.87 -16.59 4.47
C SER A 11 10.37 -15.61 3.41
N LEU A 12 10.25 -16.02 2.14
CA LEU A 12 9.74 -15.15 1.07
C LEU A 12 8.26 -14.78 1.25
N LEU A 13 7.44 -15.73 1.70
CA LEU A 13 6.04 -15.47 2.02
C LEU A 13 5.91 -14.48 3.18
N LEU A 14 6.73 -14.62 4.22
CA LEU A 14 6.76 -13.69 5.36
C LEU A 14 7.20 -12.29 4.92
N ILE A 15 8.24 -12.18 4.10
CA ILE A 15 8.71 -10.89 3.57
C ILE A 15 7.58 -10.23 2.76
N ALA A 16 6.95 -10.97 1.83
CA ALA A 16 5.84 -10.45 1.03
C ALA A 16 4.66 -9.98 1.91
N PHE A 17 4.31 -10.76 2.93
CA PHE A 17 3.26 -10.42 3.90
C PHE A 17 3.60 -9.15 4.68
N LEU A 18 4.81 -9.07 5.24
CA LEU A 18 5.25 -7.92 6.03
C LEU A 18 5.36 -6.66 5.19
N SER A 19 5.87 -6.75 3.96
CA SER A 19 5.99 -5.60 3.06
C SER A 19 4.63 -5.01 2.68
N ILE A 20 3.66 -5.84 2.28
CA ILE A 20 2.31 -5.32 1.98
C ILE A 20 1.63 -4.82 3.26
N SER A 21 1.83 -5.47 4.40
CA SER A 21 1.27 -5.01 5.68
C SER A 21 1.83 -3.64 6.08
N ALA A 22 3.14 -3.43 5.94
CA ALA A 22 3.77 -2.14 6.23
C ALA A 22 3.22 -1.03 5.32
N LEU A 23 3.04 -1.32 4.03
CA LEU A 23 2.43 -0.39 3.08
C LEU A 23 0.98 -0.09 3.46
N LEU A 24 0.17 -1.12 3.76
CA LEU A 24 -1.20 -0.98 4.25
C LEU A 24 -1.29 -0.08 5.49
N PHE A 25 -0.40 -0.23 6.47
CA PHE A 25 -0.38 0.62 7.65
C PHE A 25 -0.08 2.08 7.31
N GLY A 26 0.80 2.30 6.34
CA GLY A 26 1.04 3.63 5.80
C GLY A 26 -0.22 4.28 5.23
N GLU A 27 -0.98 3.52 4.42
CA GLU A 27 -2.25 3.97 3.85
C GLU A 27 -3.32 4.21 4.93
N LEU A 28 -3.36 3.33 5.94
CA LEU A 28 -4.28 3.46 7.07
C LEU A 28 -3.99 4.73 7.88
N LEU A 29 -2.71 5.04 8.12
CA LEU A 29 -2.31 6.27 8.78
C LEU A 29 -2.80 7.48 7.99
N GLU A 30 -2.64 7.46 6.66
CA GLU A 30 -3.09 8.53 5.78
C GLU A 30 -4.62 8.73 5.87
N GLN A 31 -5.39 7.65 5.88
CA GLN A 31 -6.85 7.71 5.95
C GLN A 31 -7.40 8.06 7.34
N VAL A 32 -6.75 7.64 8.41
CA VAL A 32 -7.28 7.83 9.78
C VAL A 32 -6.80 9.14 10.38
N VAL A 33 -5.57 9.56 10.07
CA VAL A 33 -4.99 10.79 10.63
C VAL A 33 -5.24 11.96 9.69
N PHE A 34 -4.92 11.82 8.41
CA PHE A 34 -4.98 12.98 7.54
C PHE A 34 -6.42 13.24 7.11
N VAL A 35 -7.11 12.30 6.43
CA VAL A 35 -8.47 12.53 5.86
C VAL A 35 -9.47 13.21 6.83
N PRO A 36 -9.61 12.82 8.12
CA PRO A 36 -10.54 13.49 9.03
C PRO A 36 -10.14 14.94 9.33
N ASN A 37 -8.85 15.24 9.42
CA ASN A 37 -8.37 16.62 9.58
C ASN A 37 -8.65 17.48 8.34
N TRP A 38 -8.85 16.91 7.14
CA TRP A 38 -9.28 17.69 5.98
C TRP A 38 -10.80 17.90 5.91
N LEU A 39 -11.56 16.97 6.48
CA LEU A 39 -13.03 17.00 6.44
C LEU A 39 -13.64 17.78 7.61
N ILE A 40 -12.86 18.05 8.65
CA ILE A 40 -13.28 18.74 9.87
C ILE A 40 -12.46 20.02 10.02
N GLY A 41 -13.11 21.18 10.03
CA GLY A 41 -12.46 22.49 10.25
C GLY A 41 -12.17 23.27 8.96
N ASP A 42 -11.23 24.22 9.06
CA ASP A 42 -10.79 25.05 7.94
C ASP A 42 -9.77 24.29 7.07
N VAL A 43 -10.21 23.95 5.85
CA VAL A 43 -9.43 23.15 4.88
C VAL A 43 -8.12 23.84 4.52
N ASP A 44 -8.11 25.16 4.37
CA ASP A 44 -6.94 25.90 3.90
C ASP A 44 -5.86 25.95 5.00
N GLN A 45 -6.27 26.15 6.25
CA GLN A 45 -5.37 26.10 7.41
C GLN A 45 -4.77 24.70 7.60
N ASN A 46 -5.60 23.65 7.50
CA ASN A 46 -5.15 22.27 7.65
C ASN A 46 -4.19 21.83 6.53
N LEU A 47 -4.44 22.32 5.30
CA LEU A 47 -3.54 22.13 4.16
C LEU A 47 -2.16 22.77 4.41
N GLU A 48 -2.10 23.98 4.98
CA GLU A 48 -0.84 24.63 5.30
C GLU A 48 -0.04 23.85 6.36
N HIS A 49 -0.70 23.35 7.41
CA HIS A 49 -0.06 22.49 8.41
C HIS A 49 0.49 21.21 7.78
N PHE A 50 -0.27 20.58 6.89
CA PHE A 50 0.15 19.38 6.20
C PHE A 50 1.34 19.61 5.26
N ARG A 51 1.37 20.73 4.53
CA ARG A 51 2.52 21.12 3.70
C ARG A 51 3.82 21.21 4.50
N LYS A 52 3.77 21.86 5.67
CA LYS A 52 4.93 22.00 6.56
C LYS A 52 5.41 20.63 7.06
N PHE A 53 4.49 19.75 7.41
CA PHE A 53 4.81 18.38 7.82
C PHE A 53 5.48 17.60 6.67
N LYS A 54 4.86 17.57 5.48
CA LYS A 54 5.33 16.78 4.33
C LYS A 54 6.65 17.30 3.75
N HIS A 55 6.92 18.60 3.82
CA HIS A 55 8.24 19.16 3.48
C HIS A 55 9.34 18.65 4.43
N THR A 56 8.99 18.36 5.68
CA THR A 56 9.93 17.86 6.69
C THR A 56 10.11 16.34 6.58
N THR A 57 9.03 15.61 6.28
CA THR A 57 9.03 14.16 6.16
C THR A 57 8.76 13.76 4.72
N ASP A 58 9.79 13.34 3.97
CA ASP A 58 9.59 12.75 2.64
C ASP A 58 9.06 11.31 2.78
N PRO A 59 7.76 11.05 2.53
CA PRO A 59 7.21 9.71 2.67
C PRO A 59 7.78 8.77 1.60
N GLY A 60 8.18 9.30 0.44
CA GLY A 60 8.71 8.54 -0.69
C GLY A 60 9.94 7.72 -0.31
N MET A 61 10.78 8.25 0.58
CA MET A 61 11.96 7.57 1.11
C MET A 61 11.65 6.25 1.84
N PHE A 62 10.45 6.12 2.42
CA PHE A 62 10.01 4.91 3.09
C PHE A 62 9.18 4.00 2.18
N TYR A 63 8.25 4.57 1.40
CA TYR A 63 7.34 3.78 0.56
C TYR A 63 8.04 3.13 -0.64
N PHE A 64 9.01 3.80 -1.26
CA PHE A 64 9.64 3.30 -2.49
C PHE A 64 10.45 2.01 -2.27
N PRO A 65 11.36 1.93 -1.27
CA PRO A 65 12.07 0.69 -0.99
C PRO A 65 11.13 -0.47 -0.61
N LEU A 66 10.11 -0.19 0.20
CA LEU A 66 9.14 -1.20 0.63
C LEU A 66 8.31 -1.74 -0.54
N THR A 67 7.92 -0.87 -1.46
CA THR A 67 7.20 -1.25 -2.68
C THR A 67 8.05 -2.18 -3.53
N LEU A 68 9.34 -1.86 -3.75
CA LEU A 68 10.26 -2.72 -4.50
C LEU A 68 10.44 -4.08 -3.83
N VAL A 69 10.60 -4.12 -2.51
CA VAL A 69 10.70 -5.38 -1.75
C VAL A 69 9.41 -6.20 -1.89
N ALA A 70 8.23 -5.57 -1.85
CA ALA A 70 6.95 -6.25 -2.06
C ALA A 70 6.86 -6.87 -3.47
N ILE A 71 7.21 -6.12 -4.53
CA ILE A 71 7.19 -6.63 -5.91
C ILE A 71 8.17 -7.81 -6.06
N VAL A 72 9.44 -7.60 -5.69
CA VAL A 72 10.49 -8.60 -5.88
C VAL A 72 10.18 -9.88 -5.10
N SER A 73 9.72 -9.77 -3.86
CA SER A 73 9.35 -10.94 -3.05
C SER A 73 8.21 -11.74 -3.68
N HIS A 74 7.17 -11.10 -4.21
CA HIS A 74 6.08 -11.77 -4.93
C HIS A 74 6.56 -12.46 -6.21
N LEU A 75 7.38 -11.77 -7.02
CA LEU A 75 7.93 -12.34 -8.25
C LEU A 75 8.83 -13.55 -7.98
N LEU A 76 9.69 -13.47 -6.96
CA LEU A 76 10.53 -14.58 -6.54
C LEU A 76 9.71 -15.75 -6.00
N LEU A 77 8.64 -15.46 -5.25
CA LEU A 77 7.72 -16.47 -4.72
C LEU A 77 6.97 -17.21 -5.84
N LEU A 78 6.52 -16.49 -6.88
CA LEU A 78 5.87 -17.06 -8.07
C LEU A 78 6.85 -17.82 -8.97
N LYS A 79 8.08 -17.31 -9.16
CA LYS A 79 9.12 -17.98 -9.97
C LYS A 79 9.51 -19.32 -9.36
N LYS A 80 9.52 -19.42 -8.02
CA LYS A 80 9.79 -20.66 -7.28
C LYS A 80 8.55 -21.56 -7.22
N ASN A 81 8.01 -21.88 -8.40
CA ASN A 81 6.78 -22.61 -8.63
C ASN A 81 6.67 -23.98 -7.94
N SER A 82 7.80 -24.62 -7.59
CA SER A 82 7.83 -25.90 -6.87
C SER A 82 7.45 -25.77 -5.39
N LEU A 83 7.40 -24.55 -4.84
CA LEU A 83 7.13 -24.30 -3.42
C LEU A 83 5.65 -24.13 -3.08
N LEU A 84 4.78 -24.07 -4.09
CA LEU A 84 3.38 -23.68 -3.94
C LEU A 84 2.45 -24.65 -4.69
N SER A 85 1.34 -25.01 -4.06
CA SER A 85 0.24 -25.68 -4.76
C SER A 85 -0.49 -24.73 -5.71
N GLY A 86 -1.32 -25.26 -6.62
CA GLY A 86 -2.06 -24.46 -7.60
C GLY A 86 -2.94 -23.38 -6.96
N LEU A 87 -3.62 -23.68 -5.84
CA LEU A 87 -4.43 -22.72 -5.09
C LEU A 87 -3.57 -21.64 -4.43
N GLN A 88 -2.41 -22.01 -3.87
CA GLN A 88 -1.50 -21.06 -3.24
C GLN A 88 -0.91 -20.08 -4.28
N LYS A 89 -0.58 -20.55 -5.49
CA LYS A 89 -0.16 -19.68 -6.59
C LYS A 89 -1.23 -18.67 -6.99
N LYS A 90 -2.50 -19.08 -7.03
CA LYS A 90 -3.61 -18.16 -7.32
C LYS A 90 -3.71 -17.07 -6.26
N ALA A 91 -3.60 -17.44 -4.97
CA ALA A 91 -3.61 -16.48 -3.87
C ALA A 91 -2.44 -15.47 -3.95
N VAL A 92 -1.21 -15.93 -4.21
CA VAL A 92 -0.04 -15.06 -4.38
C VAL A 92 -0.20 -14.14 -5.60
N ARG A 93 -0.71 -14.65 -6.73
CA ARG A 93 -0.97 -13.83 -7.93
C ARG A 93 -2.03 -12.77 -7.66
N LEU A 94 -3.13 -13.15 -7.00
CA LEU A 94 -4.18 -12.20 -6.64
C LEU A 94 -3.65 -11.11 -5.73
N SER A 95 -2.87 -11.47 -4.70
CA SER A 95 -2.18 -10.51 -3.82
C SER A 95 -1.31 -9.53 -4.63
N LEU A 96 -0.49 -10.05 -5.54
CA LEU A 96 0.34 -9.20 -6.42
C LEU A 96 -0.49 -8.28 -7.31
N ILE A 97 -1.56 -8.78 -7.94
CA ILE A 97 -2.42 -7.96 -8.79
C ILE A 97 -3.08 -6.84 -7.99
N LEU A 98 -3.66 -7.14 -6.83
CA LEU A 98 -4.27 -6.14 -5.95
C LEU A 98 -3.24 -5.09 -5.54
N PHE A 99 -2.04 -5.53 -5.19
CA PHE A 99 -0.94 -4.64 -4.86
C PHE A 99 -0.51 -3.75 -6.04
N LEU A 100 -0.41 -4.28 -7.26
CA LEU A 100 -0.07 -3.48 -8.45
C LEU A 100 -1.15 -2.44 -8.79
N ILE A 101 -2.43 -2.77 -8.57
CA ILE A 101 -3.52 -1.80 -8.72
C ILE A 101 -3.32 -0.66 -7.70
N VAL A 102 -3.02 -0.98 -6.45
CA VAL A 102 -2.74 0.03 -5.40
C VAL A 102 -1.52 0.87 -5.75
N PHE A 103 -0.48 0.27 -6.30
CA PHE A 103 0.71 0.99 -6.74
C PHE A 103 0.38 2.03 -7.83
N VAL A 104 -0.40 1.64 -8.84
CA VAL A 104 -0.86 2.56 -9.89
C VAL A 104 -1.76 3.66 -9.31
N LEU A 105 -2.68 3.30 -8.41
CA LEU A 105 -3.52 4.28 -7.72
C LEU A 105 -2.69 5.26 -6.88
N THR A 106 -1.62 4.79 -6.24
CA THR A 106 -0.71 5.62 -5.45
C THR A 106 0.01 6.62 -6.34
N ILE A 107 0.53 6.19 -7.50
CA ILE A 107 1.13 7.11 -8.49
C ILE A 107 0.10 8.16 -8.93
N TYR A 108 -1.13 7.73 -9.24
CA TYR A 108 -2.19 8.65 -9.63
C TYR A 108 -2.52 9.67 -8.53
N VAL A 109 -2.68 9.23 -7.28
CA VAL A 109 -2.93 10.11 -6.13
C VAL A 109 -1.79 11.12 -5.99
N ILE A 110 -0.54 10.66 -6.07
CA ILE A 110 0.62 11.55 -5.95
C ILE A 110 0.61 12.61 -7.06
N VAL A 111 0.53 12.19 -8.33
CA VAL A 111 0.69 13.08 -9.48
C VAL A 111 -0.53 13.98 -9.68
N CYS A 112 -1.75 13.46 -9.53
CA CYS A 112 -2.98 14.16 -9.91
C CYS A 112 -3.69 14.85 -8.73
N ILE A 113 -3.26 14.60 -7.50
CA ILE A 113 -3.85 15.18 -6.29
C ILE A 113 -2.77 15.80 -5.40
N ASN A 114 -1.81 15.02 -4.90
CA ASN A 114 -0.86 15.53 -3.91
C ASN A 114 0.02 16.63 -4.48
N VAL A 115 0.54 16.50 -5.71
CA VAL A 115 1.36 17.56 -6.32
C VAL A 115 0.54 18.86 -6.51
N PRO A 116 -0.63 18.87 -7.18
CA PRO A 116 -1.41 20.10 -7.36
C PRO A 116 -1.96 20.71 -6.07
N VAL A 117 -2.45 19.87 -5.14
CA VAL A 117 -3.13 20.33 -3.92
C VAL A 117 -2.12 20.69 -2.83
N ILE A 118 -1.15 19.80 -2.60
CA ILE A 118 -0.25 19.85 -1.45
C ILE A 118 1.04 20.55 -1.84
N ASP A 119 1.71 20.13 -2.91
CA ASP A 119 3.06 20.61 -3.20
C ASP A 119 3.04 21.99 -3.88
N ASN A 120 2.13 22.24 -4.83
CA ASN A 120 2.05 23.51 -5.57
C ASN A 120 1.01 24.49 -5.00
N GLY A 121 -0.06 23.96 -4.38
CA GLY A 121 -1.13 24.77 -3.81
C GLY A 121 -1.94 25.58 -4.81
N GLU A 122 -2.17 25.02 -5.99
CA GLU A 122 -2.79 25.69 -7.14
C GLU A 122 -4.33 25.77 -7.07
N LEU A 123 -4.94 25.06 -6.11
CA LEU A 123 -6.39 24.87 -6.05
C LEU A 123 -7.00 25.55 -4.82
N SER A 124 -8.16 26.17 -5.02
CA SER A 124 -8.97 26.79 -3.96
C SER A 124 -10.46 26.51 -4.14
N GLY A 125 -11.26 26.75 -3.10
CA GLY A 125 -12.72 26.64 -3.14
C GLY A 125 -13.24 25.25 -3.50
N GLU A 126 -14.20 25.17 -4.41
CA GLU A 126 -14.89 23.93 -4.77
C GLU A 126 -13.97 22.90 -5.45
N ALA A 127 -13.00 23.36 -6.24
CA ALA A 127 -12.04 22.48 -6.91
C ALA A 127 -11.14 21.75 -5.90
N LEU A 128 -10.68 22.47 -4.87
CA LEU A 128 -9.92 21.89 -3.76
C LEU A 128 -10.74 20.84 -3.01
N ARG A 129 -11.97 21.19 -2.63
CA ARG A 129 -12.88 20.29 -1.89
C ARG A 129 -13.18 19.01 -2.68
N SER A 130 -13.40 19.14 -3.99
CA SER A 130 -13.65 17.99 -4.88
C SER A 130 -12.44 17.05 -4.96
N LYS A 131 -11.22 17.61 -5.03
CA LYS A 131 -9.98 16.82 -5.03
C LYS A 131 -9.73 16.11 -3.70
N ILE A 132 -10.02 16.75 -2.57
CA ILE A 132 -9.91 16.14 -1.25
C ILE A 132 -10.90 14.97 -1.10
N TRP A 133 -12.13 15.12 -1.58
CA TRP A 133 -13.10 14.02 -1.57
C TRP A 133 -12.66 12.85 -2.46
N LEU A 134 -12.19 13.14 -3.67
CA LEU A 134 -11.64 12.11 -4.55
C LEU A 134 -10.47 11.39 -3.89
N TRP A 135 -9.57 12.13 -3.25
CA TRP A 135 -8.44 11.58 -2.51
C TRP A 135 -8.87 10.64 -1.39
N ALA A 136 -9.84 11.03 -0.56
CA ALA A 136 -10.39 10.20 0.49
C ALA A 136 -10.99 8.89 -0.05
N VAL A 137 -11.73 8.95 -1.17
CA VAL A 137 -12.30 7.77 -1.82
C VAL A 137 -11.20 6.86 -2.37
N LEU A 138 -10.19 7.41 -3.04
CA LEU A 138 -9.07 6.63 -3.58
C LEU A 138 -8.24 5.98 -2.46
N ASN A 139 -8.06 6.65 -1.33
CA ASN A 139 -7.38 6.09 -0.18
C ASN A 139 -8.14 4.91 0.45
N MET A 140 -9.48 4.93 0.45
CA MET A 140 -10.25 3.74 0.83
C MET A 140 -9.92 2.52 -0.03
N PHE A 141 -9.78 2.69 -1.35
CA PHE A 141 -9.32 1.60 -2.23
C PHE A 141 -7.87 1.20 -1.93
N ARG A 142 -6.97 2.17 -1.67
CA ARG A 142 -5.58 1.93 -1.26
C ARG A 142 -5.48 1.21 0.10
N ILE A 143 -6.55 1.12 0.89
CA ILE A 143 -6.61 0.30 2.12
C ILE A 143 -7.25 -1.06 1.88
N ILE A 144 -8.40 -1.10 1.21
CA ILE A 144 -9.19 -2.33 1.02
C ILE A 144 -8.43 -3.35 0.17
N LEU A 145 -7.82 -2.91 -0.93
CA LEU A 145 -7.13 -3.80 -1.87
C LEU A 145 -5.89 -4.48 -1.25
N PRO A 146 -4.95 -3.78 -0.60
CA PRO A 146 -3.83 -4.44 0.05
C PRO A 146 -4.27 -5.21 1.29
N ALA A 147 -5.31 -4.81 2.03
CA ALA A 147 -5.86 -5.62 3.11
C ALA A 147 -6.35 -6.99 2.61
N CYS A 148 -7.01 -7.04 1.45
CA CYS A 148 -7.36 -8.29 0.77
C CYS A 148 -6.11 -9.11 0.39
N GLY A 149 -5.04 -8.46 -0.09
CA GLY A 149 -3.76 -9.11 -0.37
C GLY A 149 -3.11 -9.73 0.88
N VAL A 150 -3.02 -8.94 1.95
CA VAL A 150 -2.52 -9.37 3.27
C VAL A 150 -3.33 -10.55 3.79
N TYR A 151 -4.67 -10.49 3.72
CA TYR A 151 -5.53 -11.59 4.13
C TYR A 151 -5.21 -12.89 3.37
N LYS A 152 -5.05 -12.81 2.04
CA LYS A 152 -4.71 -13.98 1.22
C LYS A 152 -3.35 -14.54 1.58
N LEU A 153 -2.33 -13.71 1.79
CA LEU A 153 -1.01 -14.18 2.22
C LEU A 153 -1.03 -14.73 3.65
N GLY A 154 -1.82 -14.13 4.55
CA GLY A 154 -2.00 -14.59 5.92
C GLY A 154 -2.60 -15.98 6.01
N GLN A 155 -3.64 -16.28 5.20
CA GLN A 155 -4.20 -17.63 5.08
C GLN A 155 -3.12 -18.66 4.69
N LEU A 156 -2.20 -18.28 3.79
CA LEU A 156 -1.10 -19.17 3.39
C LEU A 156 -0.07 -19.40 4.51
N LEU A 157 0.19 -18.39 5.34
CA LEU A 157 1.10 -18.51 6.48
C LEU A 157 0.54 -19.46 7.55
N ILE A 158 -0.77 -19.38 7.82
CA ILE A 158 -1.46 -20.26 8.77
C ILE A 158 -1.39 -21.72 8.29
N LEU A 159 -1.81 -21.97 7.05
CA LEU A 159 -1.81 -23.33 6.47
C LEU A 159 -0.42 -23.97 6.42
N LYS A 160 0.65 -23.17 6.33
CA LYS A 160 2.03 -23.68 6.38
C LYS A 160 2.53 -24.01 7.78
N ARG A 161 1.89 -23.49 8.82
CA ARG A 161 2.22 -23.81 10.22
C ARG A 161 1.62 -25.13 10.66
N GLU A 162 0.49 -25.50 10.05
CA GLU A 162 -0.29 -26.71 10.36
C GLU A 162 0.14 -27.96 9.54
N ALA A 163 0.98 -27.77 8.52
CA ALA A 163 1.48 -28.82 7.64
C ALA A 163 2.95 -29.16 7.93
#